data_AF-A0A5J4PHH9-F1
#
_entry.id   AF-A0A5J4PHH9-F1
#
_cell.length_a   1.000
_cell.length_b   1.000
_cell.length_c   1.000
_cell.angle_alpha   90.00
_cell.angle_beta   90.00
_cell.angle_gamma   90.00
#
_symmetry.space_group_name_H-M   'P 1'
#
loop_
_entity.id
_entity.type
_entity.pdbx_description
1 polymer ?
#
loop_
_entity_poly.entity_id
_entity_poly.type
_entity_poly.pdbx_seq_one_letter_code
_entity_poly.pdbx_strand_id
1 'polypeptide(L)'
;CPMIDARRMEVYTAIYDRELHLKREISADIVNEKSYLDYLDKYPVCFFGNGAAKCREKITHSNALFIDDIRPLARMMSPLAEKAAAEEKYEDVAYFEPFYLKDFIASQPKKLL
;
A
#
# COMPACT_ATOMS: atom_id res chain seq x y z
N CYS A 1 -3.82 5.77 4.34
CA CYS A 1 -3.08 4.51 4.49
C CYS A 1 -3.72 3.46 3.57
N PRO A 2 -3.43 3.49 2.26
CA PRO A 2 -3.82 2.42 1.35
C PRO A 2 -3.11 1.12 1.74
N MET A 3 -3.87 0.06 1.96
CA MET A 3 -3.38 -1.23 2.43
C MET A 3 -3.68 -2.31 1.38
N ILE A 4 -2.62 -2.84 0.79
CA ILE A 4 -2.69 -4.01 -0.09
C ILE A 4 -2.24 -5.24 0.70
N ASP A 5 -3.01 -6.32 0.63
CA ASP A 5 -2.65 -7.58 1.28
C ASP A 5 -1.32 -8.14 0.71
N ALA A 6 -0.30 -8.29 1.57
CA ALA A 6 1.03 -8.82 1.21
C ALA A 6 1.23 -10.29 1.66
N ARG A 7 0.13 -11.04 1.86
CA ARG A 7 0.03 -12.37 2.49
C ARG A 7 0.45 -12.37 3.97
N ARG A 8 0.17 -13.45 4.71
CA ARG A 8 0.44 -13.59 6.16
C ARG A 8 -0.07 -12.36 6.96
N MET A 9 0.62 -11.93 8.01
CA MET A 9 0.32 -10.71 8.78
C MET A 9 0.97 -9.44 8.20
N GLU A 10 1.19 -9.42 6.88
CA GLU A 10 1.85 -8.31 6.21
C GLU A 10 0.91 -7.55 5.26
N VAL A 11 1.20 -6.26 5.08
CA VAL A 11 0.54 -5.35 4.15
C VAL A 11 1.56 -4.52 3.39
N TYR A 12 1.33 -4.30 2.09
CA TYR A 12 2.03 -3.25 1.35
C TYR A 12 1.27 -1.94 1.56
N THR A 13 1.98 -0.89 1.94
CA THR A 13 1.36 0.38 2.28
C THR A 13 2.34 1.54 2.18
N ALA A 14 1.80 2.74 2.14
CA ALA A 14 2.49 4.01 2.31
C ALA A 14 1.55 4.97 3.08
N ILE A 15 2.08 6.09 3.55
CA ILE A 15 1.25 7.15 4.15
C ILE A 15 1.32 8.38 3.27
N TYR A 16 0.15 8.94 2.98
CA TYR A 16 -0.02 10.16 2.20
C TYR A 16 -0.87 11.15 2.98
N ASP A 17 -0.69 12.44 2.73
CA ASP A 17 -1.66 13.45 3.12
C ASP A 17 -2.80 13.58 2.08
N ARG A 18 -3.68 14.56 2.29
CA ARG A 18 -4.83 14.82 1.42
C ARG A 18 -4.45 15.33 0.03
N GLU A 19 -3.24 15.87 -0.13
CA GLU A 19 -2.69 16.35 -1.40
C GLU A 19 -1.91 15.25 -2.13
N LEU A 20 -1.96 14.01 -1.62
CA LEU A 20 -1.21 12.85 -2.11
C LEU A 20 0.30 13.00 -1.95
N HIS A 21 0.79 13.88 -1.06
CA HIS A 21 2.21 13.93 -0.74
C HIS A 21 2.58 12.77 0.18
N LEU A 22 3.67 12.08 -0.18
CA LEU A 22 4.23 10.98 0.59
C LEU A 22 4.72 11.49 1.96
N LYS A 23 4.18 10.92 3.04
CA LYS A 23 4.62 11.16 4.43
C LYS A 23 5.43 10.00 4.98
N ARG A 24 5.21 8.80 4.43
CA ARG A 24 6.01 7.62 4.70
C ARG A 24 6.16 6.81 3.42
N GLU A 25 7.39 6.44 3.12
CA GLU A 25 7.78 5.59 1.99
C GLU A 25 6.97 4.30 1.91
N ILE A 26 6.90 3.75 0.69
CA ILE A 26 6.24 2.48 0.41
C ILE A 26 7.03 1.35 1.09
N SER A 27 6.33 0.52 1.86
CA SER A 27 6.94 -0.56 2.63
C SER A 27 6.03 -1.78 2.72
N ALA A 28 6.63 -2.94 2.99
CA ALA A 28 5.92 -4.13 3.43
C ALA A 28 5.95 -4.18 4.96
N ASP A 29 4.82 -3.92 5.61
CA ASP A 29 4.74 -3.83 7.06
C ASP A 29 4.16 -5.10 7.66
N ILE A 30 4.79 -5.61 8.72
CA ILE A 30 4.18 -6.57 9.63
C ILE A 30 3.30 -5.80 10.61
N VAL A 31 2.00 -6.08 10.60
CA VAL A 31 1.03 -5.33 11.41
C VAL A 31 1.00 -5.84 12.85
N ASN A 32 1.12 -4.92 13.81
CA ASN A 32 0.95 -5.17 15.23
C ASN A 32 0.26 -3.97 15.91
N GLU A 33 0.04 -4.06 17.23
CA GLU A 33 -0.70 -3.08 18.02
C GLU A 33 -0.03 -1.70 18.10
N LYS A 34 1.28 -1.62 17.82
CA LYS A 34 2.07 -0.38 17.81
C LYS A 34 2.26 0.20 16.40
N SER A 35 1.76 -0.49 15.37
CA SER A 35 1.89 -0.01 14.00
C SER A 35 1.24 1.38 13.86
N TYR A 36 1.99 2.30 13.27
CA TYR A 36 1.54 3.65 12.89
C TYR A 36 1.24 4.64 14.03
N LEU A 37 1.64 4.35 15.28
CA LEU A 37 1.45 5.28 16.42
C LEU A 37 2.01 6.68 16.15
N ASP A 38 3.17 6.81 15.51
CA ASP A 38 3.77 8.11 15.17
C ASP A 38 2.88 9.05 14.36
N TYR A 39 1.87 8.49 13.67
CA TYR A 39 0.87 9.19 12.88
C TYR A 39 -0.47 9.25 13.61
N LEU A 40 -0.91 8.13 14.20
CA LEU A 40 -2.17 8.01 14.93
C LEU A 40 -2.24 8.91 16.16
N ASP A 41 -1.11 9.14 16.85
CA ASP A 41 -1.05 10.02 18.01
C ASP A 41 -1.27 11.50 17.63
N LYS A 42 -1.12 11.85 16.36
CA LYS A 42 -1.16 13.24 15.86
C LYS A 42 -2.38 13.53 15.01
N TYR A 43 -2.86 12.55 14.24
CA TYR A 43 -3.87 12.77 13.21
C TYR A 43 -4.82 11.57 13.07
N PRO A 44 -6.06 11.80 12.63
CA PRO A 44 -6.90 10.75 12.06
C PRO A 44 -6.22 10.10 10.85
N VAL A 45 -6.16 8.77 10.84
CA VAL A 45 -5.56 7.99 9.75
C VAL A 45 -6.61 7.08 9.15
N CYS A 46 -6.88 7.27 7.85
CA CYS A 46 -7.78 6.39 7.09
C CYS A 46 -7.05 5.16 6.57
N PHE A 47 -7.48 3.98 6.98
CA PHE A 47 -7.05 2.66 6.53
C PHE A 47 -8.08 2.09 5.57
N PHE A 48 -7.63 1.69 4.37
CA PHE A 48 -8.53 1.20 3.33
C PHE A 48 -7.81 0.28 2.35
N GLY A 49 -8.56 -0.52 1.60
CA GLY A 49 -8.02 -1.56 0.71
C GLY A 49 -8.05 -2.95 1.35
N ASN A 50 -7.75 -3.99 0.56
CA ASN A 50 -7.95 -5.38 0.99
C ASN A 50 -7.02 -5.82 2.13
N GLY A 51 -5.88 -5.16 2.34
CA GLY A 51 -5.00 -5.42 3.48
C GLY A 51 -5.48 -4.80 4.79
N ALA A 52 -6.42 -3.83 4.74
CA ALA A 52 -6.81 -3.05 5.93
C ALA A 52 -7.54 -3.89 6.98
N ALA A 53 -8.20 -4.99 6.58
CA ALA A 53 -8.87 -5.90 7.51
C ALA A 53 -7.91 -6.47 8.56
N LYS A 54 -6.65 -6.76 8.19
CA LYS A 54 -5.61 -7.25 9.12
C LYS A 54 -5.25 -6.24 10.20
N CYS A 55 -5.45 -4.95 9.91
CA CYS A 55 -5.17 -3.85 10.82
C CYS A 55 -6.31 -3.62 11.82
N ARG A 56 -7.56 -3.93 11.48
CA ARG A 56 -8.74 -3.67 12.35
C ARG A 56 -8.64 -4.37 13.70
N GLU A 57 -8.15 -5.60 13.72
CA GLU A 57 -8.04 -6.38 14.97
C GLU A 57 -6.89 -5.89 15.86
N LYS A 58 -5.84 -5.34 15.27
CA LYS A 58 -4.60 -4.95 15.97
C LYS A 58 -4.56 -3.49 16.36
N ILE A 59 -5.10 -2.61 15.50
CA ILE A 59 -5.00 -1.17 15.64
C ILE A 59 -6.35 -0.64 16.12
N THR A 60 -6.44 -0.40 17.43
CA THR A 60 -7.67 0.04 18.12
C THR A 60 -7.65 1.51 18.53
N HIS A 61 -6.66 2.27 18.04
CA HIS A 61 -6.50 3.69 18.35
C HIS A 61 -7.71 4.52 17.90
N SER A 62 -8.12 5.53 18.68
CA SER A 62 -9.32 6.36 18.39
C SER A 62 -9.25 7.10 17.05
N ASN A 63 -8.05 7.46 16.63
CA ASN A 63 -7.78 8.08 15.33
C ASN A 63 -7.69 7.09 14.15
N ALA A 64 -7.86 5.78 14.38
CA ALA A 64 -7.87 4.79 13.31
C ALA A 64 -9.26 4.72 12.66
N LEU A 65 -9.37 5.26 11.45
CA LEU A 65 -10.59 5.24 10.65
C LEU A 65 -10.47 4.17 9.59
N PHE A 66 -11.38 3.21 9.57
CA PHE A 66 -11.36 2.15 8.57
C PHE A 66 -12.50 2.32 7.57
N ILE A 67 -12.15 2.34 6.29
CA ILE A 67 -13.08 2.59 5.19
C ILE A 67 -13.10 1.36 4.29
N ASP A 68 -14.27 0.73 4.22
CA ASP A 68 -14.49 -0.46 3.39
C ASP A 68 -14.77 -0.08 1.92
N ASP A 69 -14.72 -1.10 1.06
CA ASP A 69 -15.10 -1.04 -0.36
C ASP A 69 -14.35 -0.01 -1.23
N ILE A 70 -13.19 0.48 -0.76
CA ILE A 70 -12.26 1.23 -1.58
C ILE A 70 -11.44 0.27 -2.44
N ARG A 71 -11.55 0.42 -3.75
CA ARG A 71 -10.82 -0.37 -4.76
C ARG A 71 -9.99 0.55 -5.66
N PRO A 72 -8.84 0.09 -6.17
CA PRO A 72 -8.12 0.82 -7.20
C PRO A 72 -8.96 0.80 -8.48
N LEU A 73 -9.53 1.94 -8.85
CA LEU A 73 -10.35 2.09 -10.06
C LEU A 73 -9.55 2.85 -11.11
N ALA A 74 -9.58 2.37 -12.35
CA ALA A 74 -8.86 3.00 -13.46
C ALA A 74 -9.21 4.50 -13.63
N ARG A 75 -10.49 4.86 -13.45
CA ARG A 75 -10.94 6.27 -13.50
C ARG A 75 -10.25 7.18 -12.47
N MET A 76 -9.76 6.63 -11.36
CA MET A 76 -9.05 7.38 -10.33
C MET A 76 -7.55 7.54 -10.65
N MET A 77 -7.04 6.78 -11.64
CA MET A 77 -5.66 6.91 -12.13
C MET A 77 -5.53 7.95 -13.24
N SER A 78 -6.62 8.29 -13.95
CA SER A 78 -6.59 9.24 -15.08
C SER A 78 -5.92 10.58 -14.74
N PRO A 79 -6.22 11.27 -13.63
CA PRO A 79 -5.57 12.54 -13.31
C PRO A 79 -4.05 12.40 -13.04
N LEU A 80 -3.64 11.26 -12.48
CA LEU A 80 -2.23 10.98 -12.21
C LEU A 80 -1.47 10.69 -13.52
N ALA A 81 -2.09 9.95 -14.43
CA ALA A 81 -1.54 9.65 -15.74
C ALA A 81 -1.45 10.91 -16.62
N GLU A 82 -2.49 11.78 -16.60
CA GLU A 82 -2.48 13.06 -17.30
C GLU A 82 -1.36 13.97 -16.80
N LYS A 83 -1.18 14.06 -15.49
CA LYS A 83 -0.07 14.82 -14.89
C LYS A 83 1.30 14.27 -15.33
N ALA A 84 1.49 12.95 -15.27
CA ALA A 84 2.73 12.32 -15.70
C ALA A 84 3.03 12.59 -17.19
N ALA A 85 2.02 12.50 -18.05
CA ALA A 85 2.14 12.80 -19.48
C ALA A 85 2.50 14.28 -19.74
N ALA A 86 1.88 15.22 -19.01
CA ALA A 86 2.19 16.64 -19.09
C ALA A 86 3.61 16.99 -18.59
N GLU A 87 4.15 16.20 -17.65
CA GLU A 87 5.53 16.29 -17.17
C GLU A 87 6.52 15.46 -18.01
N GLU A 88 6.07 14.91 -19.14
CA GLU A 88 6.85 14.05 -20.04
C GLU A 88 7.50 12.83 -19.35
N LYS A 89 6.87 12.33 -18.28
CA LYS A 89 7.30 11.14 -17.53
C LYS A 89 6.74 9.88 -18.18
N TYR A 90 7.54 9.27 -19.04
CA TYR A 90 7.24 8.00 -19.71
C TYR A 90 8.29 6.95 -19.34
N GLU A 91 7.86 5.70 -19.32
CA GLU A 91 8.73 4.54 -19.09
C GLU A 91 8.95 3.79 -20.42
N ASP A 92 10.14 3.24 -20.62
CA ASP A 92 10.41 2.34 -21.74
C ASP A 92 9.87 0.95 -21.42
N VAL A 93 8.95 0.46 -22.24
CA VAL A 93 8.29 -0.85 -22.08
C VAL A 93 9.30 -2.00 -21.99
N ALA A 94 10.44 -1.91 -22.67
CA ALA A 94 11.46 -2.96 -22.65
C ALA A 94 12.20 -3.05 -21.31
N TYR A 95 12.22 -1.97 -20.53
CA TYR A 95 12.97 -1.85 -19.28
C TYR A 95 12.08 -1.65 -18.05
N PHE A 96 10.77 -1.41 -18.24
CA PHE A 96 9.83 -1.23 -17.15
C PHE A 96 9.59 -2.56 -16.44
N GLU A 97 9.91 -2.59 -15.15
CA GLU A 97 9.59 -3.72 -14.28
C GLU A 97 8.55 -3.35 -13.21
N PRO A 98 7.70 -4.30 -12.79
CA PRO A 98 6.85 -4.10 -11.63
C PRO A 98 7.68 -3.75 -10.40
N PHE A 99 7.14 -2.86 -9.56
CA PHE A 99 7.78 -2.50 -8.31
C PHE A 99 7.68 -3.65 -7.27
N TYR A 100 8.66 -4.55 -7.27
CA TYR A 100 8.73 -5.67 -6.35
C TYR A 100 9.29 -5.23 -4.99
N LEU A 101 8.43 -5.18 -3.96
CA LEU A 101 8.83 -4.87 -2.58
C LEU A 101 9.52 -6.03 -1.85
N LYS A 102 9.54 -7.21 -2.47
CA LYS A 102 10.19 -8.41 -1.96
C LYS A 102 10.84 -9.15 -3.11
N ASP A 103 12.05 -9.63 -2.90
CA ASP A 103 12.73 -10.47 -3.88
C ASP A 103 11.91 -11.72 -4.20
N PHE A 104 11.92 -12.10 -5.47
CA PHE A 104 11.34 -13.36 -5.89
C PHE A 104 12.18 -14.52 -5.34
N ILE A 105 11.63 -15.27 -4.37
CA ILE A 105 12.26 -16.48 -3.86
C ILE A 105 11.82 -17.66 -4.72
N ALA A 106 12.72 -18.15 -5.59
CA ALA A 106 12.47 -19.34 -6.40
C ALA A 106 12.21 -20.56 -5.49
N SER A 107 11.06 -21.21 -5.67
CA SER A 107 10.77 -22.47 -4.98
C SER A 107 11.52 -23.63 -5.63
N GLN A 108 12.01 -24.57 -4.82
CA GLN A 108 12.55 -25.83 -5.33
C GLN A 108 11.48 -26.59 -6.14
N PRO A 109 11.78 -27.06 -7.35
CA PRO A 109 10.82 -27.84 -8.14
C PRO A 109 10.37 -29.07 -7.35
N LYS A 110 9.06 -29.36 -7.38
CA LYS A 110 8.54 -30.62 -6.81
C LYS A 110 9.21 -31.78 -7.55
N LYS A 111 9.78 -32.73 -6.80
CA LYS A 111 10.20 -34.00 -7.38
C LYS A 111 9.00 -34.63 -8.09
N LEU A 112 9.09 -34.78 -9.40
CA LEU A 112 8.23 -35.67 -10.15
C LEU A 112 8.56 -37.08 -9.64
N LEU A 113 7.54 -37.75 -9.08
CA LEU A 113 7.59 -39.17 -8.75
C LEU A 113 7.66 -39.97 -10.06
#